data_AF-A0A536BQW6-F1
#
_entry.id   AF-A0A536BQW6-F1
#
_cell.length_a   1.000
_cell.length_b   1.000
_cell.length_c   1.000
_cell.angle_alpha   90.00
_cell.angle_beta   90.00
_cell.angle_gamma   90.00
#
_symmetry.space_group_name_H-M   'P 1'
#
loop_
_entity.id
_entity.type
_entity.pdbx_description
1 polymer ?
#
loop_
_entity_poly.entity_id
_entity_poly.type
_entity_poly.pdbx_seq_one_letter_code
_entity_poly.pdbx_strand_id
1 'polypeptide(L)' 'MPVLHEDRLVARVDPAMNRENKRLSIRRLTVESGCEDLQVARATREAIAGLATFLGAGAIDYDGNVPARWRRALTA' A
#
# COMPACT_ATOMS: atom_id res chain seq x y z
N MET A 1 8.10 -3.37 -2.14
CA MET A 1 8.39 -2.09 -1.45
C MET A 1 8.21 -2.25 0.06
N PRO A 2 9.29 -2.14 0.85
CA PRO A 2 9.18 -2.01 2.30
C PRO A 2 8.60 -0.63 2.66
N VAL A 3 7.67 -0.60 3.61
CA VAL A 3 7.16 0.62 4.23
C VAL A 3 7.82 0.77 5.58
N LEU A 4 8.43 1.93 5.78
CA LEU A 4 9.08 2.32 7.02
C LEU A 4 8.21 3.36 7.73
N HIS A 5 8.01 3.17 9.02
CA HIS A 5 7.36 4.15 9.89
C HIS A 5 8.16 4.23 11.18
N GLU A 6 8.54 5.44 11.58
CA GLU A 6 9.42 5.67 12.74
C GLU A 6 10.72 4.82 12.71
N ASP A 7 11.35 4.75 11.52
CA ASP A 7 12.59 3.96 11.29
C ASP A 7 12.43 2.43 11.42
N ARG A 8 11.20 1.94 11.62
CA ARG A 8 10.88 0.51 11.68
C ARG A 8 10.20 0.03 10.42
N LEU A 9 10.58 -1.16 9.97
CA LEU A 9 9.83 -1.87 8.94
C LEU A 9 8.48 -2.26 9.54
N VAL A 10 7.42 -1.66 9.04
CA VAL A 10 6.07 -1.83 9.59
C VAL A 10 5.17 -2.65 8.67
N ALA A 11 5.42 -2.57 7.36
CA ALA A 11 4.74 -3.38 6.37
C ALA A 11 5.59 -3.57 5.13
N ARG A 12 5.27 -4.61 4.37
CA ARG A 12 5.78 -4.88 3.04
C ARG A 12 4.62 -4.88 2.07
N VAL A 13 4.69 -3.98 1.11
CA VAL A 13 3.73 -3.87 0.02
C VAL A 13 4.39 -4.38 -1.25
N ASP A 14 3.67 -5.15 -2.03
CA ASP A 14 4.05 -5.57 -3.37
C ASP A 14 3.20 -4.80 -4.40
N PRO A 15 3.59 -3.56 -4.75
CA PRO A 15 2.91 -2.81 -5.79
C PRO A 15 3.41 -3.29 -7.17
N ALA A 16 2.47 -3.61 -8.04
CA ALA A 16 2.70 -3.96 -9.43
C ALA A 16 2.03 -2.92 -10.32
N MET A 17 2.83 -2.12 -11.01
CA MET A 17 2.32 -1.13 -11.94
C MET A 17 1.94 -1.81 -13.26
N ASN A 18 0.67 -1.75 -13.60
CA ASN A 18 0.17 -2.13 -14.91
C ASN A 18 0.20 -0.91 -15.84
N ARG A 19 1.18 -0.87 -16.74
CA ARG A 19 1.32 0.21 -17.74
C ARG A 19 0.22 0.20 -18.80
N GLU A 20 -0.34 -0.97 -19.10
CA GLU A 20 -1.40 -1.14 -20.11
C GLU A 20 -2.68 -0.41 -19.68
N ASN A 21 -3.08 -0.58 -18.43
CA ASN A 21 -4.25 0.07 -17.85
C ASN A 21 -3.93 1.38 -17.11
N LYS A 22 -2.64 1.75 -16.99
CA LYS A 22 -2.16 2.81 -16.10
C LYS A 22 -2.69 2.67 -14.67
N ARG A 23 -2.67 1.45 -14.13
CA ARG A 23 -3.20 1.15 -12.78
C ARG A 23 -2.11 0.54 -11.91
N LEU A 24 -2.06 0.95 -10.65
CA LEU A 24 -1.15 0.39 -9.66
C LEU A 24 -1.88 -0.70 -8.88
N SER A 25 -1.54 -1.96 -9.10
CA SER A 25 -2.17 -3.09 -8.42
C SER A 25 -1.33 -3.56 -7.24
N ILE A 26 -1.89 -3.60 -6.04
CA ILE A 26 -1.23 -4.11 -4.84
C ILE A 26 -1.46 -5.61 -4.77
N ARG A 27 -0.46 -6.43 -5.11
CA ARG A 27 -0.58 -7.90 -5.17
C ARG A 27 -0.49 -8.57 -3.80
N ARG A 28 0.26 -7.97 -2.89
CA ARG A 28 0.44 -8.49 -1.53
C ARG A 28 0.69 -7.35 -0.57
N LEU A 29 0.04 -7.38 0.58
CA LEU A 29 0.35 -6.51 1.69
C LEU A 29 0.55 -7.37 2.94
N THR A 30 1.78 -7.40 3.42
CA THR A 30 2.16 -8.13 4.63
C THR A 30 2.49 -7.09 5.70
N VAL A 31 1.78 -7.13 6.81
CA VAL A 31 2.02 -6.24 7.96
C VAL A 31 2.85 -7.01 8.98
N GLU A 32 3.85 -6.37 9.57
CA GLU A 32 4.62 -6.97 10.65
C GLU A 32 3.76 -7.08 11.92
N SER A 33 3.92 -8.16 12.67
CA SER A 33 3.16 -8.40 13.89
C SER A 33 3.43 -7.29 14.92
N GLY A 34 2.37 -6.57 15.31
CA GLY A 34 2.47 -5.41 16.21
C GLY A 34 2.47 -4.04 15.53
N CYS A 35 2.48 -3.99 14.19
CA CYS A 35 2.39 -2.74 13.41
C CYS A 35 1.02 -2.58 12.73
N GLU A 36 -0.04 -3.02 13.40
CA GLU A 36 -1.38 -3.15 12.84
C GLU A 36 -2.18 -1.84 12.90
N ASP A 37 -1.52 -0.77 13.37
CA ASP A 37 -2.08 0.55 13.60
C ASP A 37 -2.57 1.27 12.34
N LEU A 38 -3.58 2.12 12.54
CA LEU A 38 -4.13 2.97 11.49
C LEU A 38 -3.11 3.98 10.94
N GLN A 39 -2.15 4.41 11.76
CA GLN A 39 -1.05 5.29 11.32
C GLN A 39 -0.18 4.60 10.27
N VAL A 40 0.16 3.33 10.49
CA VAL A 40 0.94 2.52 9.55
C VAL A 40 0.18 2.35 8.23
N ALA A 41 -1.12 2.07 8.31
CA ALA A 41 -1.96 1.98 7.13
C ALA A 41 -2.03 3.30 6.35
N ARG A 42 -2.11 4.44 7.03
CA ARG A 42 -2.08 5.79 6.41
C ARG A 42 -0.74 6.08 5.74
N ALA A 43 0.38 5.83 6.43
CA ALA A 43 1.72 6.01 5.86
C ALA A 43 1.92 5.13 4.63
N THR A 44 1.42 3.89 4.67
CA THR A 44 1.41 2.98 3.52
C THR A 44 0.57 3.55 2.38
N ARG A 45 -0.63 4.05 2.66
CA ARG A 45 -1.51 4.70 1.66
C ARG A 45 -0.81 5.87 0.98
N GLU A 46 -0.16 6.74 1.75
CA GLU A 46 0.55 7.90 1.22
C GLU A 46 1.76 7.50 0.37
N ALA A 47 2.53 6.50 0.80
CA ALA A 47 3.63 5.96 0.00
C ALA A 47 3.14 5.35 -1.33
N ILE A 48 2.04 4.59 -1.29
CA ILE A 48 1.41 4.02 -2.50
C ILE A 48 0.87 5.14 -3.40
N ALA A 49 0.21 6.14 -2.84
CA ALA A 49 -0.33 7.28 -3.58
C ALA A 49 0.78 8.10 -4.25
N GLY A 50 1.86 8.40 -3.52
CA GLY A 50 3.03 9.08 -4.05
C GLY A 50 3.69 8.29 -5.17
N LEU A 51 3.81 6.97 -5.01
CA LEU A 51 4.31 6.08 -6.07
C LEU A 51 3.37 6.05 -7.28
N ALA A 52 2.05 6.00 -7.07
CA ALA A 52 1.05 6.03 -8.13
C ALA A 52 1.15 7.33 -8.93
N THR A 53 1.21 8.49 -8.25
CA THR A 53 1.40 9.79 -8.88
C THR A 53 2.72 9.85 -9.65
N PHE A 54 3.82 9.37 -9.05
CA PHE A 54 5.13 9.34 -9.70
C PHE A 54 5.15 8.46 -10.96
N LEU A 55 4.44 7.33 -10.93
CA LEU A 55 4.30 6.41 -12.05
C LEU A 55 3.23 6.84 -13.07
N GLY A 56 2.43 7.87 -12.78
CA GLY A 56 1.30 8.28 -13.61
C GLY A 56 0.15 7.28 -13.63
N ALA A 57 -0.03 6.50 -12.56
CA ALA A 57 -1.15 5.60 -12.41
C ALA A 57 -2.45 6.38 -12.11
N GLY A 58 -3.49 6.15 -12.91
CA GLY A 58 -4.80 6.80 -12.76
C GLY A 58 -5.70 6.16 -11.72
N ALA A 59 -5.41 4.92 -11.31
CA ALA A 59 -6.11 4.26 -10.21
C ALA A 59 -5.20 3.26 -9.47
N ILE A 60 -5.53 2.98 -8.22
CA ILE A 60 -4.87 1.99 -7.38
C ILE A 60 -5.87 0.85 -7.15
N ASP A 61 -5.51 -0.37 -7.57
CA ASP A 61 -6.26 -1.58 -7.26
C ASP A 61 -5.64 -2.29 -6.07
N TYR A 62 -6.48 -2.71 -5.13
CA TYR A 62 -6.08 -3.58 -4.04
C TYR A 62 -6.56 -5.01 -4.35
N ASP A 63 -5.96 -5.62 -5.38
CA ASP A 63 -6.33 -6.94 -5.89
C ASP A 63 -5.74 -8.09 -5.05
N GLY A 64 -4.74 -7.77 -4.22
CA GLY A 64 -4.00 -8.71 -3.41
C GLY A 64 -4.61 -9.02 -2.05
N ASN A 65 -3.90 -9.86 -1.31
CA ASN A 65 -4.23 -10.16 0.08
C ASN A 65 -3.89 -8.96 0.97
N VAL A 66 -4.90 -8.15 1.28
CA VAL A 66 -4.83 -7.01 2.19
C VAL A 66 -5.72 -7.32 3.41
N PRO A 67 -5.19 -7.25 4.65
CA PRO A 67 -5.99 -7.50 5.83
C PRO A 67 -7.17 -6.51 5.92
N ALA A 68 -8.38 -7.01 6.23
CA ALA A 68 -9.63 -6.25 6.15
C ALA A 68 -9.60 -4.93 6.95
N ARG A 69 -8.93 -4.92 8.11
CA ARG A 69 -8.69 -3.70 8.92
C ARG A 69 -7.96 -2.59 8.16
N TRP A 70 -7.00 -2.95 7.33
CA TRP A 70 -6.24 -2.01 6.51
C TRP A 70 -6.99 -1.64 5.25
N ARG A 71 -7.74 -2.57 4.66
CA ARG A 71 -8.63 -2.25 3.53
C ARG A 71 -9.55 -1.07 3.87
N ARG A 72 -10.10 -1.04 5.09
CA ARG A 72 -10.86 0.13 5.59
C ARG A 72 -10.03 1.41 5.67
N ALA A 73 -8.81 1.35 6.21
CA ALA A 73 -7.94 2.51 6.34
C ALA A 73 -7.35 3.02 5.00
N LEU A 74 -7.24 2.14 4.02
CA LEU A 74 -6.75 2.43 2.66
C LEU A 74 -7.85 2.97 1.75
N THR A 75 -9.12 2.66 2.04
CA THR A 75 -10.30 3.10 1.25
C THR A 75 -10.99 4.33 1.88
N ALA A 76 -10.62 4.71 3.11
CA ALA A 76 -11.12 5.91 3.81
C ALA A 76 -10.31 7.16 3.45
#